data_AF-A0A6S6R3T6-F1
#
_entry.id   AF-A0A6S6R3T6-F1
#
_cell.length_a   1.000
_cell.length_b   1.000
_cell.length_c   1.000
_cell.angle_alpha   90.00
_cell.angle_beta   90.00
_cell.angle_gamma   90.00
#
_symmetry.space_group_name_H-M   'P 1'
#
loop_
_entity.id
_entity.type
_entity.pdbx_description
1 polymer ?
#
loop_
_entity_poly.entity_id
_entity_poly.type
_entity_poly.pdbx_seq_one_letter_code
_entity_poly.pdbx_strand_id
1 'polypeptide(L)'
;MKQILREKLIVRESFAMAFQGGEIWFEQLDALSIYKELVMEKFQKDMEIIKRPSTTGLIAINLNETEVDTDMIQQILGNLAGVSNLQKVVFVGLSNMIKRYLKRWFSQTPVSFVCNCIDDYEKAKLWLVGR
;
A
#
# COMPACT_ATOMS: atom_id res chain seq x y z
N MET A 1 2.78 -9.54 -27.44
CA MET A 1 3.24 -10.04 -26.12
C MET A 1 2.48 -9.45 -24.93
N LYS A 2 2.22 -8.13 -24.84
CA LYS A 2 1.53 -7.51 -23.69
C LYS A 2 0.11 -8.01 -23.40
N GLN A 3 -0.65 -8.41 -24.43
CA GLN A 3 -2.06 -8.83 -24.28
C GLN A 3 -2.19 -10.26 -23.72
N ILE A 4 -1.31 -11.18 -24.13
CA ILE A 4 -1.26 -12.58 -23.67
C ILE A 4 -0.89 -12.68 -22.18
N LEU A 5 -0.08 -11.74 -21.67
CA LEU A 5 0.26 -11.67 -20.24
C LEU A 5 -0.90 -11.13 -19.39
N ARG A 6 -1.78 -10.29 -19.96
CA ARG A 6 -2.91 -9.70 -19.23
C ARG A 6 -3.98 -10.74 -18.89
N GLU A 7 -4.16 -11.76 -19.74
CA GLU A 7 -5.11 -12.86 -19.53
C GLU A 7 -4.72 -13.81 -18.38
N LYS A 8 -3.50 -13.72 -17.85
CA LYS A 8 -3.02 -14.51 -16.70
C LYS A 8 -2.91 -13.72 -15.41
N LEU A 9 -3.15 -12.41 -15.43
CA LEU A 9 -3.09 -11.57 -14.24
C LEU A 9 -4.32 -11.84 -13.37
N ILE A 10 -4.08 -12.25 -12.13
CA ILE A 10 -5.11 -12.36 -11.11
C ILE A 10 -5.03 -11.10 -10.27
N VAL A 11 -6.01 -10.22 -10.44
CA VAL A 11 -6.18 -9.03 -9.60
C VAL A 11 -6.86 -9.47 -8.31
N ARG A 12 -6.10 -9.56 -7.21
CA ARG A 12 -6.63 -9.99 -5.91
C ARG A 12 -7.44 -8.87 -5.27
N GLU A 13 -8.55 -9.22 -4.63
CA GLU A 13 -9.33 -8.26 -3.86
C GLU A 13 -8.55 -7.82 -2.61
N SER A 14 -8.63 -6.53 -2.29
CA SER A 14 -8.18 -5.99 -1.00
C SER A 14 -9.19 -6.34 0.08
N PHE A 15 -8.74 -6.47 1.33
CA PHE A 15 -9.61 -6.93 2.41
C PHE A 15 -9.22 -6.37 3.77
N ALA A 16 -10.20 -6.28 4.66
CA ALA A 16 -9.98 -6.03 6.08
C ALA A 16 -9.79 -7.37 6.83
N MET A 17 -8.88 -7.39 7.80
CA MET A 17 -8.70 -8.55 8.68
C MET A 17 -8.41 -8.11 10.11
N ALA A 18 -9.11 -8.74 11.06
CA ALA A 18 -8.82 -8.60 12.48
C ALA A 18 -7.50 -9.29 12.84
N PHE A 19 -6.64 -8.59 13.58
CA PHE A 19 -5.36 -9.11 14.06
C PHE A 19 -5.02 -8.53 15.43
N GLN A 20 -4.80 -9.38 16.43
CA GLN A 20 -4.42 -8.99 17.80
C GLN A 20 -5.27 -7.87 18.43
N GLY A 21 -6.58 -7.87 18.17
CA GLY A 21 -7.51 -6.86 18.71
C GLY A 21 -7.53 -5.53 17.96
N GLY A 22 -6.77 -5.39 16.88
CA GLY A 22 -6.94 -4.35 15.87
C GLY A 22 -7.51 -4.90 14.56
N GLU A 23 -7.83 -4.01 13.62
CA GLU A 23 -8.19 -4.37 12.24
C GLU A 23 -7.19 -3.73 11.29
N ILE A 24 -6.75 -4.48 10.28
CA ILE A 24 -5.81 -4.01 9.26
C ILE A 24 -6.49 -4.10 7.88
N TRP A 25 -6.37 -3.04 7.08
CA TRP A 25 -6.69 -3.09 5.65
C TRP A 25 -5.48 -3.58 4.86
N PHE A 26 -5.63 -4.69 4.15
CA PHE A 26 -4.62 -5.23 3.25
C PHE A 26 -4.93 -4.81 1.83
N GLU A 27 -4.18 -3.82 1.36
CA GLU A 27 -4.24 -3.29 0.02
C GLU A 27 -3.39 -4.16 -0.92
N GLN A 28 -4.06 -4.99 -1.74
CA GLN A 28 -3.41 -5.99 -2.60
C GLN A 28 -3.08 -5.37 -3.96
N LEU A 29 -1.84 -4.93 -4.15
CA LEU A 29 -1.32 -4.39 -5.41
C LEU A 29 -0.17 -5.24 -5.96
N ASP A 30 -0.06 -6.50 -5.51
CA ASP A 30 1.04 -7.41 -5.81
C ASP A 30 0.80 -8.26 -7.05
N ALA A 31 1.88 -8.83 -7.58
CA ALA A 31 1.87 -9.68 -8.78
C ALA A 31 1.25 -9.00 -10.01
N LEU A 32 1.28 -7.66 -10.05
CA LEU A 32 0.81 -6.86 -11.19
C LEU A 32 1.95 -6.47 -12.14
N SER A 33 3.18 -6.97 -11.92
CA SER A 33 4.32 -6.82 -12.81
C SER A 33 4.52 -5.37 -13.26
N ILE A 34 4.58 -5.10 -14.57
CA ILE A 34 4.80 -3.78 -15.16
C ILE A 34 3.51 -2.96 -15.37
N TYR A 35 2.34 -3.47 -14.97
CA TYR A 35 1.04 -2.89 -15.32
C TYR A 35 0.65 -1.74 -14.39
N LYS A 36 1.40 -0.64 -14.43
CA LYS A 36 1.21 0.54 -13.58
C LYS A 36 -0.20 1.12 -13.63
N GLU A 37 -0.80 1.22 -14.82
CA GLU A 37 -2.18 1.71 -14.97
C GLU A 37 -3.17 0.84 -14.19
N LEU A 38 -3.03 -0.49 -14.29
CA LEU A 38 -3.88 -1.44 -13.56
C LEU A 38 -3.71 -1.33 -12.04
N VAL A 39 -2.47 -1.17 -11.57
CA VAL A 39 -2.15 -0.95 -10.15
C VAL A 39 -2.86 0.30 -9.65
N MET A 40 -2.75 1.41 -10.39
CA MET A 40 -3.32 2.69 -9.97
C MET A 40 -4.85 2.72 -10.09
N GLU A 41 -5.43 2.11 -11.14
CA GLU A 41 -6.89 1.96 -11.27
C GLU A 41 -7.47 1.18 -10.08
N LYS A 42 -6.84 0.06 -9.74
CA LYS A 42 -7.24 -0.73 -8.57
C LYS A 42 -7.11 0.07 -7.28
N PHE A 43 -5.96 0.68 -7.06
CA PHE A 43 -5.71 1.47 -5.85
C PHE A 43 -6.74 2.61 -5.71
N GLN A 44 -7.08 3.30 -6.80
CA GLN A 44 -8.09 4.36 -6.76
C GLN A 44 -9.49 3.82 -6.39
N LYS A 45 -9.85 2.65 -6.89
CA LYS A 45 -11.10 1.98 -6.52
C LYS A 45 -11.11 1.62 -5.03
N ASP A 46 -10.02 1.05 -4.51
CA ASP A 46 -9.92 0.66 -3.11
C ASP A 46 -9.87 1.88 -2.17
N MET A 47 -9.33 3.01 -2.65
CA MET A 47 -9.35 4.27 -1.91
C MET A 47 -10.77 4.78 -1.61
N GLU A 48 -11.79 4.38 -2.37
CA GLU A 48 -13.20 4.70 -2.04
C GLU A 48 -13.68 4.01 -0.75
N ILE A 49 -13.05 2.89 -0.39
CA ILE A 49 -13.30 2.18 0.87
C ILE A 49 -12.39 2.76 1.95
N ILE A 50 -11.09 2.93 1.67
CA ILE A 50 -10.10 3.44 2.64
C ILE A 50 -10.50 4.83 3.18
N LYS A 51 -11.04 5.71 2.34
CA LYS A 51 -11.46 7.08 2.75
C LYS A 51 -12.68 7.10 3.68
N ARG A 52 -13.40 5.99 3.85
CA ARG A 52 -14.58 5.96 4.72
C ARG A 52 -14.13 6.11 6.18
N PRO A 53 -14.78 6.98 6.98
CA PRO A 53 -14.42 7.17 8.39
C PRO A 53 -14.47 5.89 9.24
N SER A 54 -15.27 4.90 8.84
CA SER A 54 -15.42 3.61 9.51
C SER A 54 -14.31 2.61 9.20
N THR A 55 -13.48 2.87 8.18
CA THR A 55 -12.38 1.98 7.82
C THR A 55 -11.24 2.13 8.82
N THR A 56 -10.49 1.06 9.06
CA THR A 56 -9.31 1.11 9.92
C THR A 56 -8.26 2.11 9.43
N GLY A 57 -7.57 2.76 10.37
CA GLY A 57 -6.40 3.62 10.11
C GLY A 57 -5.09 2.85 9.93
N LEU A 58 -5.12 1.51 9.94
CA LEU A 58 -3.94 0.65 9.80
C LEU A 58 -3.96 -0.03 8.42
N ILE A 59 -2.97 0.29 7.58
CA ILE A 59 -2.94 -0.18 6.19
C ILE A 59 -1.63 -0.90 5.89
N ALA A 60 -1.72 -2.10 5.32
CA ALA A 60 -0.63 -2.80 4.67
C ALA A 60 -0.79 -2.72 3.15
N ILE A 61 0.16 -2.09 2.47
CA ILE A 61 0.18 -1.97 1.00
C ILE A 61 1.16 -3.00 0.44
N ASN A 62 0.62 -4.02 -0.23
CA ASN A 62 1.39 -5.08 -0.84
C ASN A 62 1.76 -4.75 -2.27
N LEU A 63 3.05 -4.59 -2.55
CA LEU A 63 3.59 -4.33 -3.88
C LEU A 63 4.61 -5.41 -4.29
N ASN A 64 4.59 -6.57 -3.63
CA ASN A 64 5.47 -7.66 -4.00
C ASN A 64 5.25 -8.07 -5.47
N GLU A 65 6.32 -8.34 -6.21
CA GLU A 65 6.23 -8.67 -7.65
C GLU A 65 5.53 -7.62 -8.54
N THR A 66 5.44 -6.38 -8.07
CA THR A 66 4.95 -5.22 -8.85
C THR A 66 6.08 -4.22 -9.03
N GLU A 67 6.30 -3.77 -10.27
CA GLU A 67 7.29 -2.74 -10.55
C GLU A 67 6.77 -1.36 -10.14
N VAL A 68 7.43 -0.78 -9.14
CA VAL A 68 7.05 0.52 -8.57
C VAL A 68 8.11 1.55 -8.92
N ASP A 69 7.69 2.62 -9.57
CA ASP A 69 8.51 3.81 -9.83
C ASP A 69 8.19 4.95 -8.84
N THR A 70 8.97 6.02 -8.91
CA THR A 70 8.82 7.17 -8.01
C THR A 70 7.50 7.92 -8.23
N ASP A 71 6.98 7.92 -9.44
CA ASP A 71 5.73 8.60 -9.75
C ASP A 71 4.52 7.85 -9.16
N MET A 72 4.51 6.51 -9.29
CA MET A 72 3.49 5.66 -8.69
C MET A 72 3.46 5.82 -7.17
N ILE A 73 4.62 5.78 -6.51
CA ILE A 73 4.65 5.92 -5.05
C ILE A 73 4.25 7.33 -4.60
N GLN A 74 4.59 8.38 -5.36
CA GLN A 74 4.13 9.75 -5.08
C GLN A 74 2.60 9.85 -5.18
N GLN A 75 1.98 9.24 -6.19
CA GLN A 75 0.53 9.21 -6.33
C GLN A 75 -0.13 8.46 -5.17
N ILE A 76 0.42 7.30 -4.76
CA ILE A 76 -0.07 6.54 -3.60
C ILE A 76 0.00 7.40 -2.33
N LEU A 77 1.15 8.00 -2.05
CA LEU A 77 1.35 8.86 -0.88
C LEU A 77 0.43 10.08 -0.88
N GLY A 78 0.26 10.74 -2.03
CA GLY A 78 -0.63 11.91 -2.15
C GLY A 78 -2.09 11.56 -1.85
N ASN A 79 -2.55 10.38 -2.27
CA ASN A 79 -3.89 9.90 -1.94
C ASN A 79 -4.04 9.55 -0.46
N LEU A 80 -3.04 8.90 0.14
CA LEU A 80 -3.04 8.54 1.56
C LEU A 80 -2.97 9.77 2.48
N ALA A 81 -2.23 10.81 2.08
CA ALA A 81 -2.15 12.07 2.83
C ALA A 81 -3.51 12.77 3.00
N GLY A 82 -4.48 12.48 2.12
CA GLY A 82 -5.85 12.98 2.22
C GLY A 82 -6.78 12.16 3.12
N VAL A 83 -6.31 11.06 3.73
CA VAL A 83 -7.13 10.17 4.56
C VAL A 83 -7.05 10.61 6.02
N SER A 84 -8.16 11.07 6.57
CA SER A 84 -8.21 11.74 7.89
C SER A 84 -8.02 10.80 9.09
N ASN A 85 -8.45 9.54 8.98
CA ASN A 85 -8.36 8.51 10.01
C ASN A 85 -7.12 7.62 9.89
N LEU A 86 -6.21 7.91 8.95
CA LEU A 86 -5.01 7.12 8.71
C LEU A 86 -3.99 7.30 9.83
N GLN A 87 -3.48 6.20 10.38
CA GLN A 87 -2.57 6.19 11.52
C GLN A 87 -1.23 5.55 11.18
N LYS A 88 -1.24 4.35 10.60
CA LYS A 88 -0.02 3.60 10.25
C LYS A 88 -0.15 2.99 8.86
N VAL A 89 0.89 3.14 8.06
CA VAL A 89 1.02 2.52 6.74
C VAL A 89 2.30 1.70 6.68
N VAL A 90 2.22 0.46 6.22
CA VAL A 90 3.41 -0.35 5.93
C VAL A 90 3.40 -0.75 4.46
N PHE A 91 4.53 -0.56 3.79
CA PHE A 91 4.74 -1.01 2.42
C PHE A 91 5.52 -2.32 2.41
N VAL A 92 5.02 -3.31 1.68
CA VAL A 92 5.60 -4.65 1.54
C VAL A 92 6.06 -4.85 0.09
N GLY A 93 7.24 -5.41 -0.14
CA GLY A 93 7.70 -5.78 -1.48
C GLY A 93 8.31 -4.66 -2.31
N LEU A 94 8.62 -3.51 -1.70
CA LEU A 94 9.27 -2.41 -2.39
C LEU A 94 10.76 -2.67 -2.67
N SER A 95 11.24 -2.16 -3.80
CA SER A 95 12.67 -2.15 -4.11
C SER A 95 13.46 -1.24 -3.16
N ASN A 96 14.75 -1.53 -2.96
CA ASN A 96 15.63 -0.71 -2.13
C ASN A 96 15.72 0.75 -2.60
N MET A 97 15.58 0.98 -3.91
CA MET A 97 15.58 2.33 -4.48
C MET A 97 14.36 3.12 -4.02
N ILE A 98 13.16 2.53 -4.09
CA ILE A 98 11.91 3.16 -3.63
C ILE A 98 11.87 3.31 -2.10
N LYS A 99 12.36 2.32 -1.34
CA LYS A 99 12.48 2.43 0.12
C LYS A 99 13.32 3.64 0.55
N ARG A 100 14.45 3.88 -0.13
CA ARG A 100 15.29 5.07 0.11
C ARG A 100 14.57 6.36 -0.26
N TYR A 101 13.81 6.35 -1.35
CA TYR A 101 13.00 7.48 -1.78
C TYR A 101 11.95 7.83 -0.71
N LEU A 102 11.17 6.84 -0.24
CA LEU A 102 10.17 7.01 0.82
C LEU A 102 10.77 7.61 2.09
N LYS A 103 11.89 7.06 2.56
CA LYS A 103 12.58 7.58 3.76
C LYS A 103 12.92 9.07 3.63
N ARG A 104 13.37 9.52 2.45
CA ARG A 104 13.65 10.94 2.19
C ARG A 104 12.36 11.76 2.12
N TRP A 105 11.34 11.26 1.45
CA TRP A 105 10.04 11.92 1.32
C TRP A 105 9.41 12.20 2.70
N PHE A 106 9.32 11.19 3.57
CA PHE A 106 8.77 11.35 4.93
C PHE A 106 9.61 12.27 5.82
N SER A 107 10.91 12.44 5.54
CA SER A 107 11.74 13.40 6.29
C SER A 107 11.48 14.85 5.90
N GLN A 108 10.84 15.09 4.74
CA GLN A 108 10.62 16.42 4.16
C GLN A 108 9.15 16.80 4.12
N THR A 109 8.25 15.83 4.15
CA THR A 109 6.81 16.03 4.02
C THR A 109 6.10 15.62 5.31
N PRO A 110 5.52 16.56 6.06
CA PRO A 110 4.72 16.22 7.22
C PRO A 110 3.43 15.52 6.77
N VAL A 111 3.13 14.39 7.39
CA VAL A 111 1.89 13.61 7.19
C VAL A 111 1.29 13.27 8.55
N SER A 112 -0.01 12.99 8.58
CA SER A 112 -0.76 12.62 9.80
C SER A 112 -0.51 11.18 10.27
N PHE A 113 0.16 10.35 9.47
CA PHE A 113 0.37 8.93 9.73
C PHE A 113 1.86 8.58 9.77
N VAL A 114 2.19 7.50 10.48
CA VAL A 114 3.55 6.93 10.44
C VAL A 114 3.67 5.88 9.34
N CYS A 115 4.84 5.79 8.74
CA CYS A 115 5.11 4.86 7.65
C CYS A 115 6.32 3.97 7.92
N ASN A 116 6.27 2.73 7.44
CA ASN A 116 7.42 1.83 7.41
C ASN A 116 7.46 0.99 6.13
N CYS A 117 8.60 0.35 5.85
CA CYS A 117 8.74 -0.64 4.79
C CYS A 117 9.24 -1.95 5.40
N ILE A 118 8.41 -3.00 5.33
CA ILE A 118 8.71 -4.31 5.94
C ILE A 118 8.27 -5.38 4.95
N ASP A 119 9.21 -6.21 4.47
CA ASP A 119 8.88 -7.25 3.47
C ASP A 119 8.29 -8.52 4.08
N ASP A 120 8.47 -8.70 5.39
CA ASP A 120 7.93 -9.81 6.17
C ASP A 120 6.53 -9.46 6.67
N TYR A 121 5.52 -10.15 6.14
CA TYR A 121 4.12 -9.89 6.44
C TYR A 121 3.74 -10.04 7.91
N GLU A 122 4.32 -11.02 8.61
CA GLU A 122 4.03 -11.22 10.03
C GLU A 122 4.58 -10.05 10.85
N LYS A 123 5.80 -9.59 10.53
CA LYS A 123 6.39 -8.40 11.16
C LYS A 123 5.63 -7.12 10.79
N ALA A 124 5.13 -7.01 9.56
CA ALA A 124 4.33 -5.87 9.11
C ALA A 124 3.03 -5.76 9.92
N LYS A 125 2.31 -6.87 10.11
CA LYS A 125 1.11 -6.93 10.96
C LYS A 125 1.39 -6.55 12.41
N LEU A 126 2.45 -7.12 12.99
CA LEU A 126 2.87 -6.80 14.36
C LEU A 126 3.22 -5.33 14.52
N TRP A 127 3.92 -4.72 13.54
CA TRP A 127 4.26 -3.31 13.58
C TRP A 127 3.03 -2.38 13.46
N LEU A 128 2.05 -2.77 12.63
CA LEU A 128 0.82 -2.01 12.46
C LEU A 128 -0.03 -1.99 13.73
N VAL A 129 -0.19 -3.13 14.39
CA VAL A 129 -1.05 -3.23 15.60
C VAL A 129 -0.27 -2.90 16.89
N GLY A 130 1.05 -3.05 16.87
CA GLY A 130 1.92 -2.62 17.96
C GLY A 130 1.76 -1.13 18.24
N ARG A 131 1.90 -0.72 19.51
CA ARG A 131 1.82 0.69 19.91
C ARG A 131 3.13 1.40 19.59
#